data_AF-A0A553NHC0-F1
#
_entry.id   AF-A0A553NHC0-F1
#
_cell.length_a   1.000
_cell.length_b   1.000
_cell.length_c   1.000
_cell.angle_alpha   90.00
_cell.angle_beta   90.00
_cell.angle_gamma   90.00
#
_symmetry.space_group_name_H-M   'P 1'
#
loop_
_entity.id
_entity.type
_entity.pdbx_description
1 polymer ?
#
loop_
_entity_poly.entity_id
_entity_poly.type
_entity_poly.pdbx_seq_one_letter_code
_entity_poly.pdbx_strand_id
1 'polypeptide(L)'
;MSEPLTFDGRVVLVTGAGGGLGREYALAFGQRGAAVIVNDLGGDIKGGGKSSAAADKVVEEIKAKGGKAVANYDSVEDGEKLIQTALDAFGRIDIVVNNAGILRDRSFARTSDTDWDLIHRVHLRGSFLVTRAAWNHMKNQKFGRIIMTSSAAGIYGNFGQANYSAAKLGLLGLSNTLAIEGQKYNIHCNTIAPTAGSRLTETVMPPDLVASLKAEFVAPLVLWLCHESCLENGGLFEVGAGWIGKLRWERSLGRIVRQKNTHMTPECVRDTWTEICDFTDAGKPASIQESLQTLVEVLSKVEEDRGIAANPTSAMASSNPSAAVGRSLPELTFSYTHMECILYALGVGMSTKHPEHLKFLYEGNQDFSCLPSFGVIPAQSALVGLGSIPGLDIDFTKLLHGEQYLELFRPLPTSGTLTSRATVADVLDKGSGMVILLDVHTFSEGELLCFNQFSVFIVGSGGFGGKRASEKARATAAVPERPADAVIVEETSRDQVRSKSSVQMWKQRKSDAFLNLLSKHQLQFL
;
A
#
# COMPACT_ATOMS: atom_id res chain seq x y z
N MET A 1 23.82 -30.24 11.27
CA MET A 1 23.04 -30.11 10.02
C MET A 1 21.72 -29.47 10.40
N SER A 2 21.28 -28.43 9.69
CA SER A 2 19.97 -27.82 9.92
C SER A 2 18.86 -28.84 9.67
N GLU A 3 17.75 -28.75 10.39
CA GLU A 3 16.58 -29.59 10.14
C GLU A 3 16.08 -29.42 8.68
N PRO A 4 15.62 -30.51 8.04
CA PRO A 4 15.10 -30.44 6.68
C PRO A 4 13.80 -29.65 6.63
N LEU A 5 13.63 -28.79 5.61
CA LEU A 5 12.38 -28.06 5.37
C LEU A 5 11.28 -29.06 4.95
N THR A 6 10.20 -29.15 5.74
CA THR A 6 9.01 -29.96 5.43
C THR A 6 7.76 -29.07 5.33
N PHE A 7 6.72 -29.61 4.72
CA PHE A 7 5.43 -28.96 4.48
C PHE A 7 4.28 -29.80 5.02
N ASP A 8 4.55 -30.57 6.08
CA ASP A 8 3.55 -31.43 6.71
C ASP A 8 2.35 -30.60 7.17
N GLY A 9 1.15 -31.06 6.81
CA GLY A 9 -0.10 -30.36 7.13
C GLY A 9 -0.36 -29.09 6.32
N ARG A 10 0.48 -28.74 5.34
CA ARG A 10 0.26 -27.62 4.41
C ARG A 10 -0.44 -28.08 3.14
N VAL A 11 -1.38 -27.27 2.67
CA VAL A 11 -2.08 -27.47 1.40
C VAL A 11 -1.55 -26.48 0.36
N VAL A 12 -1.07 -27.01 -0.78
CA VAL A 12 -0.38 -26.25 -1.81
C VAL A 12 -1.13 -26.36 -3.13
N LEU A 13 -1.56 -25.23 -3.69
CA LEU A 13 -2.04 -25.14 -5.06
C LEU A 13 -0.89 -24.71 -5.98
N VAL A 14 -0.64 -25.47 -7.05
CA VAL A 14 0.24 -25.06 -8.15
C VAL A 14 -0.56 -25.01 -9.43
N THR A 15 -0.63 -23.83 -10.05
CA THR A 15 -1.31 -23.62 -11.34
C THR A 15 -0.39 -23.91 -12.52
N GLY A 16 -0.91 -24.52 -13.59
CA GLY A 16 -0.09 -24.97 -14.73
C GLY A 16 0.94 -26.03 -14.31
N ALA A 17 0.53 -26.98 -13.47
CA ALA A 17 1.39 -27.99 -12.86
C ALA A 17 1.51 -29.29 -13.67
N GLY A 18 0.92 -29.37 -14.86
CA GLY A 18 0.97 -30.55 -15.73
C GLY A 18 2.30 -30.75 -16.45
N GLY A 19 3.20 -29.74 -16.43
CA GLY A 19 4.52 -29.83 -17.04
C GLY A 19 5.48 -28.72 -16.59
N GLY A 20 6.73 -28.79 -17.07
CA GLY A 20 7.75 -27.76 -16.85
C GLY A 20 7.97 -27.40 -15.38
N LEU A 21 8.09 -26.11 -15.11
CA LEU A 21 8.31 -25.55 -13.76
C LEU A 21 7.22 -25.97 -12.76
N GLY A 22 5.94 -25.85 -13.15
CA GLY A 22 4.82 -26.18 -12.27
C GLY A 22 4.82 -27.64 -11.83
N ARG A 23 5.14 -28.56 -12.74
CA ARG A 23 5.28 -29.99 -12.40
C ARG A 23 6.37 -30.20 -11.35
N GLU A 24 7.54 -29.59 -11.52
CA GLU A 24 8.63 -29.75 -10.56
C GLU A 24 8.34 -29.11 -9.20
N TYR A 25 7.61 -27.99 -9.16
CA TYR A 25 7.14 -27.44 -7.89
C TYR A 25 6.20 -28.42 -7.18
N ALA A 26 5.22 -28.96 -7.90
CA ALA A 26 4.25 -29.90 -7.35
C ALA A 26 4.91 -31.18 -6.80
N LEU A 27 5.85 -31.76 -7.55
CA LEU A 27 6.62 -32.92 -7.10
C LEU A 27 7.48 -32.61 -5.87
N ALA A 28 8.17 -31.46 -5.86
CA ALA A 28 9.04 -31.06 -4.77
C ALA A 28 8.27 -30.78 -3.47
N PHE A 29 7.09 -30.15 -3.55
CA PHE A 29 6.20 -29.98 -2.39
C PHE A 29 5.66 -31.33 -1.91
N GLY A 30 5.16 -32.18 -2.81
CA GLY A 30 4.62 -33.49 -2.47
C GLY A 30 5.65 -34.41 -1.79
N GLN A 31 6.91 -34.38 -2.25
CA GLN A 31 8.02 -35.13 -1.63
C GLN A 31 8.33 -34.67 -0.20
N ARG A 32 7.93 -33.45 0.18
CA ARG A 32 8.18 -32.85 1.50
C ARG A 32 6.92 -32.79 2.37
N GLY A 33 5.91 -33.62 2.08
CA GLY A 33 4.75 -33.82 2.96
C GLY A 33 3.54 -32.92 2.72
N ALA A 34 3.62 -31.99 1.77
CA ALA A 34 2.47 -31.16 1.40
C ALA A 34 1.36 -31.98 0.71
N ALA A 35 0.12 -31.57 0.94
CA ALA A 35 -1.03 -32.00 0.15
C ALA A 35 -1.18 -31.06 -1.06
N VAL A 36 -1.06 -31.59 -2.27
CA VAL A 36 -0.88 -30.78 -3.49
C VAL A 36 -2.12 -30.80 -4.38
N ILE A 37 -2.61 -29.62 -4.75
CA ILE A 37 -3.58 -29.44 -5.84
C ILE A 37 -2.78 -29.17 -7.11
N VAL A 38 -2.82 -30.13 -8.02
CA VAL A 38 -2.18 -30.05 -9.34
C VAL A 38 -3.21 -29.50 -10.32
N ASN A 39 -3.20 -28.17 -10.51
CA ASN A 39 -4.06 -27.56 -11.51
C ASN A 39 -3.37 -27.53 -12.88
N ASP A 40 -4.04 -28.03 -13.91
CA ASP A 40 -3.62 -27.82 -15.30
C ASP A 40 -4.83 -27.91 -16.24
N LEU A 41 -4.94 -26.95 -17.18
CA LEU A 41 -6.00 -26.97 -18.20
C LEU A 41 -5.75 -28.08 -19.25
N GLY A 42 -4.49 -28.50 -19.43
CA GLY A 42 -4.06 -29.45 -20.45
C GLY A 42 -4.14 -28.91 -21.87
N GLY A 43 -4.13 -27.59 -22.04
CA GLY A 43 -4.06 -26.91 -23.33
C GLY A 43 -2.64 -26.83 -23.89
N ASP A 44 -2.52 -26.36 -25.12
CA ASP A 44 -1.23 -26.06 -25.75
C ASP A 44 -0.63 -24.74 -25.23
N ILE A 45 0.64 -24.49 -25.58
CA ILE A 45 1.39 -23.29 -25.18
C ILE A 45 0.83 -21.99 -25.76
N LYS A 46 -0.11 -22.05 -26.72
CA LYS A 46 -0.77 -20.90 -27.34
C LYS A 46 -2.17 -20.67 -26.75
N GLY A 47 -2.58 -21.46 -25.75
CA GLY A 47 -3.88 -21.33 -25.08
C GLY A 47 -5.04 -22.00 -25.82
N GLY A 48 -4.78 -23.00 -26.65
CA GLY A 48 -5.81 -23.83 -27.31
C GLY A 48 -5.98 -25.20 -26.64
N GLY A 49 -7.21 -25.72 -26.63
CA GLY A 49 -7.52 -27.08 -26.17
C GLY A 49 -7.67 -27.24 -24.65
N LYS A 50 -8.11 -28.42 -24.23
CA LYS A 50 -8.28 -28.83 -22.81
C LYS A 50 -8.08 -30.34 -22.68
N SER A 51 -7.39 -30.79 -21.64
CA SER A 51 -7.17 -32.21 -21.34
C SER A 51 -6.95 -32.45 -19.85
N SER A 52 -7.52 -33.52 -19.29
CA SER A 52 -7.26 -33.89 -17.88
C SER A 52 -5.90 -34.57 -17.70
N ALA A 53 -5.37 -35.19 -18.75
CA ALA A 53 -4.25 -36.12 -18.68
C ALA A 53 -2.96 -35.50 -18.13
N ALA A 54 -2.73 -34.20 -18.35
CA ALA A 54 -1.53 -33.51 -17.88
C ALA A 54 -1.49 -33.42 -16.34
N ALA A 55 -2.60 -33.00 -15.71
CA ALA A 55 -2.71 -32.95 -14.26
C ALA A 55 -2.74 -34.36 -13.65
N ASP A 56 -3.51 -35.28 -14.25
CA ASP A 56 -3.66 -36.65 -13.76
C ASP A 56 -2.31 -37.37 -13.66
N LYS A 57 -1.47 -37.24 -14.70
CA LYS A 57 -0.13 -37.85 -14.72
C LYS A 57 0.72 -37.39 -13.54
N VAL A 58 0.74 -36.09 -13.23
CA VAL A 58 1.56 -35.55 -12.14
C VAL A 58 1.00 -35.93 -10.77
N VAL A 59 -0.32 -36.01 -10.62
CA VAL A 59 -0.95 -36.55 -9.40
C VAL A 59 -0.52 -37.99 -9.15
N GLU A 60 -0.56 -38.84 -10.17
CA GLU A 60 -0.14 -40.24 -10.04
C GLU A 60 1.37 -40.36 -9.73
N GLU A 61 2.21 -39.50 -10.31
CA GLU A 61 3.64 -39.44 -9.96
C GLU A 61 3.87 -39.04 -8.48
N ILE A 62 3.08 -38.10 -7.94
CA ILE A 62 3.16 -37.72 -6.51
C ILE A 62 2.71 -38.87 -5.62
N LYS A 63 1.57 -39.50 -5.93
CA LYS A 63 1.04 -40.63 -5.15
C LYS A 63 1.97 -41.84 -5.18
N ALA A 64 2.58 -42.15 -6.33
CA ALA A 64 3.55 -43.23 -6.46
C ALA A 64 4.79 -43.02 -5.59
N LYS A 65 5.12 -41.78 -5.25
CA LYS A 65 6.18 -41.41 -4.30
C LYS A 65 5.70 -41.27 -2.84
N GLY A 66 4.46 -41.67 -2.55
CA GLY A 66 3.87 -41.63 -1.21
C GLY A 66 3.30 -40.26 -0.79
N GLY A 67 3.24 -39.29 -1.69
CA GLY A 67 2.67 -37.98 -1.44
C GLY A 67 1.14 -37.93 -1.56
N LYS A 68 0.54 -36.80 -1.19
CA LYS A 68 -0.91 -36.55 -1.31
C LYS A 68 -1.17 -35.54 -2.41
N ALA A 69 -1.98 -35.88 -3.40
CA ALA A 69 -2.36 -34.94 -4.45
C ALA A 69 -3.75 -35.20 -5.04
N VAL A 70 -4.38 -34.13 -5.52
CA VAL A 70 -5.64 -34.13 -6.29
C VAL A 70 -5.47 -33.22 -7.52
N ALA A 71 -6.10 -33.59 -8.63
CA ALA A 71 -6.06 -32.81 -9.86
C ALA A 71 -7.18 -31.74 -9.86
N ASN A 72 -6.92 -30.61 -10.52
CA ASN A 72 -7.95 -29.67 -10.95
C ASN A 72 -7.76 -29.36 -12.44
N TYR A 73 -8.85 -29.29 -13.19
CA TYR A 73 -8.84 -29.15 -14.66
C TYR A 73 -9.42 -27.81 -15.15
N ASP A 74 -9.67 -26.88 -14.25
CA ASP A 74 -10.27 -25.59 -14.57
C ASP A 74 -9.22 -24.58 -15.05
N SER A 75 -9.67 -23.61 -15.85
CA SER A 75 -8.84 -22.46 -16.19
C SER A 75 -8.59 -21.63 -14.94
N VAL A 76 -7.42 -20.99 -14.83
CA VAL A 76 -7.14 -19.98 -13.81
C VAL A 76 -8.09 -18.77 -13.89
N GLU A 77 -8.80 -18.61 -15.01
CA GLU A 77 -9.90 -17.64 -15.16
C GLU A 77 -11.10 -17.96 -14.27
N ASP A 78 -11.22 -19.20 -13.78
CA ASP A 78 -12.23 -19.67 -12.83
C ASP A 78 -11.60 -19.92 -11.45
N GLY A 79 -10.76 -18.99 -10.97
CA GLY A 79 -9.93 -19.17 -9.77
C GLY A 79 -10.64 -19.70 -8.52
N GLU A 80 -11.93 -19.42 -8.35
CA GLU A 80 -12.75 -19.95 -7.26
C GLU A 80 -12.82 -21.48 -7.26
N LYS A 81 -12.95 -22.11 -8.43
CA LYS A 81 -13.06 -23.58 -8.56
C LYS A 81 -11.75 -24.28 -8.15
N LEU A 82 -10.61 -23.64 -8.42
CA LEU A 82 -9.30 -24.16 -8.03
C LEU A 82 -9.17 -24.18 -6.51
N ILE A 83 -9.60 -23.11 -5.84
CA ILE A 83 -9.60 -23.03 -4.38
C ILE A 83 -10.64 -23.97 -3.79
N GLN A 84 -11.83 -24.07 -4.39
CA GLN A 84 -12.86 -25.03 -3.95
C GLN A 84 -12.33 -26.47 -3.97
N THR A 85 -11.54 -26.85 -4.99
CA THR A 85 -10.89 -28.18 -5.03
C THR A 85 -9.98 -28.41 -3.81
N ALA A 86 -9.24 -27.39 -3.37
CA ALA A 86 -8.40 -27.48 -2.19
C ALA A 86 -9.22 -27.64 -0.90
N LEU A 87 -10.32 -26.88 -0.79
CA LEU A 87 -11.24 -26.95 0.35
C LEU A 87 -11.95 -28.29 0.43
N ASP A 88 -12.45 -28.82 -0.69
CA ASP A 88 -13.17 -30.08 -0.73
C ASP A 88 -12.26 -31.27 -0.42
N ALA A 89 -11.02 -31.27 -0.94
CA ALA A 89 -10.09 -32.38 -0.77
C ALA A 89 -9.36 -32.35 0.59
N PHE A 90 -9.00 -31.16 1.07
CA PHE A 90 -8.08 -31.01 2.21
C PHE A 90 -8.53 -29.99 3.26
N GLY A 91 -9.66 -29.30 3.07
CA GLY A 91 -10.29 -28.43 4.07
C GLY A 91 -9.63 -27.06 4.26
N ARG A 92 -8.54 -26.75 3.54
CA ARG A 92 -7.78 -25.49 3.69
C ARG A 92 -6.93 -25.17 2.46
N ILE A 93 -6.33 -23.98 2.43
CA ILE A 93 -5.32 -23.57 1.44
C ILE A 93 -4.24 -22.73 2.12
N ASP A 94 -2.97 -23.13 2.02
CA ASP A 94 -1.85 -22.46 2.69
C ASP A 94 -0.92 -21.75 1.71
N ILE A 95 -0.70 -22.35 0.54
CA ILE A 95 0.31 -21.91 -0.42
C ILE A 95 -0.33 -21.87 -1.81
N VAL A 96 -0.16 -20.76 -2.52
CA VAL A 96 -0.61 -20.58 -3.92
C VAL A 96 0.58 -20.21 -4.79
N VAL A 97 0.89 -21.05 -5.77
CA VAL A 97 1.91 -20.79 -6.78
C VAL A 97 1.24 -20.47 -8.12
N ASN A 98 1.19 -19.19 -8.46
CA ASN A 98 0.65 -18.69 -9.72
C ASN A 98 1.68 -18.83 -10.85
N ASN A 99 1.68 -20.00 -11.50
CA ASN A 99 2.64 -20.38 -12.53
C ASN A 99 2.02 -20.57 -13.93
N ALA A 100 0.69 -20.80 -14.04
CA ALA A 100 0.04 -20.99 -15.33
C ALA A 100 0.36 -19.87 -16.34
N GLY A 101 0.57 -20.25 -17.60
CA GLY A 101 1.00 -19.31 -18.62
C GLY A 101 1.01 -19.86 -20.04
N ILE A 102 0.96 -18.95 -21.00
CA ILE A 102 0.95 -19.21 -22.44
C ILE A 102 1.79 -18.14 -23.17
N LEU A 103 2.05 -18.33 -24.47
CA LEU A 103 2.74 -17.34 -25.30
C LEU A 103 1.94 -16.99 -26.56
N ARG A 104 1.97 -15.70 -26.91
CA ARG A 104 1.38 -15.11 -28.13
C ARG A 104 2.31 -14.04 -28.68
N ASP A 105 3.51 -14.45 -29.04
CA ASP A 105 4.58 -13.54 -29.47
C ASP A 105 4.26 -12.92 -30.84
N ARG A 106 4.25 -11.60 -30.89
CA ARG A 106 3.98 -10.78 -32.09
C ARG A 106 4.77 -9.48 -31.96
N SER A 107 5.31 -8.97 -33.06
CA SER A 107 5.79 -7.58 -33.08
C SER A 107 4.63 -6.65 -32.70
N PHE A 108 4.93 -5.53 -32.03
CA PHE A 108 3.93 -4.68 -31.39
C PHE A 108 2.75 -4.32 -32.32
N ALA A 109 3.03 -3.86 -33.55
CA ALA A 109 2.00 -3.50 -34.53
C ALA A 109 1.18 -4.69 -35.07
N ARG A 110 1.61 -5.93 -34.83
CA ARG A 110 0.93 -7.16 -35.25
C ARG A 110 0.27 -7.90 -34.09
N THR A 111 0.32 -7.36 -32.87
CA THR A 111 -0.41 -7.92 -31.73
C THR A 111 -1.90 -7.65 -31.94
N SER A 112 -2.68 -8.72 -32.11
CA SER A 112 -4.14 -8.62 -32.18
C SER A 112 -4.73 -8.41 -30.79
N ASP A 113 -5.95 -7.85 -30.71
CA ASP A 113 -6.69 -7.72 -29.45
C ASP A 113 -6.84 -9.07 -28.74
N THR A 114 -7.08 -10.15 -29.50
CA THR A 114 -7.18 -11.50 -28.94
C THR A 114 -5.85 -11.98 -28.34
N ASP A 115 -4.73 -11.73 -29.02
CA ASP A 115 -3.40 -12.09 -28.50
C ASP A 115 -3.04 -11.27 -27.26
N TRP A 116 -3.49 -10.00 -27.19
CA TRP A 116 -3.32 -9.15 -26.02
C TRP A 116 -4.17 -9.64 -24.83
N ASP A 117 -5.47 -9.80 -25.06
CA ASP A 117 -6.44 -10.16 -24.03
C ASP A 117 -6.16 -11.53 -23.44
N LEU A 118 -5.88 -12.53 -24.29
CA LEU A 118 -5.66 -13.89 -23.81
C LEU A 118 -4.44 -13.97 -22.88
N ILE A 119 -3.36 -13.25 -23.19
CA ILE A 119 -2.18 -13.16 -22.34
C ILE A 119 -2.53 -12.51 -20.98
N HIS A 120 -3.26 -11.39 -20.98
CA HIS A 120 -3.66 -10.73 -19.73
C HIS A 120 -4.66 -11.56 -18.92
N ARG A 121 -5.60 -12.26 -19.58
CA ARG A 121 -6.60 -13.10 -18.93
C ARG A 121 -5.96 -14.28 -18.20
N VAL A 122 -5.02 -14.97 -18.84
CA VAL A 122 -4.36 -16.14 -18.25
C VAL A 122 -3.34 -15.72 -17.18
N HIS A 123 -2.43 -14.80 -17.50
CA HIS A 123 -1.33 -14.47 -16.61
C HIS A 123 -1.77 -13.57 -15.45
N LEU A 124 -2.21 -12.34 -15.76
CA LEU A 124 -2.45 -11.33 -14.74
C LEU A 124 -3.80 -11.53 -14.05
N ARG A 125 -4.89 -11.58 -14.84
CA ARG A 125 -6.24 -11.75 -14.31
C ARG A 125 -6.41 -13.11 -13.65
N GLY A 126 -5.89 -14.19 -14.25
CA GLY A 126 -5.91 -15.52 -13.67
C GLY A 126 -5.25 -15.57 -12.29
N SER A 127 -4.02 -15.07 -12.17
CA SER A 127 -3.32 -14.99 -10.88
C SER A 127 -4.07 -14.15 -9.84
N PHE A 128 -4.67 -13.03 -10.26
CA PHE A 128 -5.55 -12.22 -9.42
C PHE A 128 -6.74 -13.03 -8.91
N LEU A 129 -7.45 -13.75 -9.78
CA LEU A 129 -8.66 -14.48 -9.42
C LEU A 129 -8.38 -15.63 -8.47
N VAL A 130 -7.34 -16.43 -8.75
CA VAL A 130 -6.90 -17.54 -7.89
C VAL A 130 -6.48 -17.02 -6.53
N THR A 131 -5.65 -15.98 -6.49
CA THR A 131 -5.15 -15.41 -5.22
C THR A 131 -6.27 -14.76 -4.43
N ARG A 132 -7.19 -14.05 -5.09
CA ARG A 132 -8.37 -13.44 -4.45
C ARG A 132 -9.27 -14.49 -3.79
N ALA A 133 -9.52 -15.61 -4.47
CA ALA A 133 -10.30 -16.71 -3.92
C ALA A 133 -9.64 -17.31 -2.67
N ALA A 134 -8.30 -17.45 -2.65
CA ALA A 134 -7.57 -17.97 -1.49
C ALA A 134 -7.47 -16.99 -0.31
N TRP A 135 -7.54 -15.68 -0.58
CA TRP A 135 -7.11 -14.62 0.34
C TRP A 135 -7.79 -14.65 1.71
N ASN A 136 -9.12 -14.77 1.74
CA ASN A 136 -9.86 -14.75 3.00
C ASN A 136 -9.60 -16.01 3.85
N HIS A 137 -9.34 -17.16 3.21
CA HIS A 137 -8.94 -18.39 3.92
C HIS A 137 -7.58 -18.19 4.59
N MET A 138 -6.58 -17.71 3.83
CA MET A 138 -5.24 -17.39 4.35
C MET A 138 -5.27 -16.34 5.47
N LYS A 139 -6.12 -15.33 5.34
CA LYS A 139 -6.30 -14.27 6.33
C LYS A 139 -6.90 -14.81 7.63
N ASN A 140 -7.93 -15.64 7.53
CA ASN A 140 -8.60 -16.22 8.71
C ASN A 140 -7.68 -17.18 9.47
N GLN A 141 -6.86 -17.97 8.76
CA GLN A 141 -5.90 -18.90 9.36
C GLN A 141 -4.59 -18.24 9.82
N LYS A 142 -4.38 -16.94 9.53
CA LYS A 142 -3.15 -16.19 9.82
C LYS A 142 -1.88 -16.85 9.26
N PHE A 143 -1.99 -17.40 8.06
CA PHE A 143 -0.87 -17.98 7.33
C PHE A 143 -1.18 -17.98 5.83
N GLY A 144 -0.25 -17.51 5.02
CA GLY A 144 -0.32 -17.66 3.57
C GLY A 144 1.04 -17.46 2.92
N ARG A 145 1.31 -18.20 1.84
CA ARG A 145 2.47 -17.96 0.97
C ARG A 145 2.03 -17.95 -0.47
N ILE A 146 2.40 -16.89 -1.18
CA ILE A 146 1.96 -16.64 -2.55
C ILE A 146 3.19 -16.40 -3.40
N ILE A 147 3.25 -17.08 -4.54
CA ILE A 147 4.29 -16.86 -5.56
C ILE A 147 3.63 -16.34 -6.82
N MET A 148 4.17 -15.25 -7.33
CA MET A 148 3.86 -14.70 -8.66
C MET A 148 5.01 -15.01 -9.62
N THR A 149 4.70 -15.59 -10.78
CA THR A 149 5.72 -15.89 -11.80
C THR A 149 5.78 -14.77 -12.84
N SER A 150 6.71 -13.83 -12.65
CA SER A 150 7.13 -12.83 -13.64
C SER A 150 8.11 -13.44 -14.65
N SER A 151 8.92 -12.62 -15.33
CA SER A 151 9.96 -13.06 -16.27
C SER A 151 10.98 -11.94 -16.50
N ALA A 152 12.18 -12.30 -16.97
CA ALA A 152 13.16 -11.34 -17.45
C ALA A 152 12.60 -10.45 -18.58
N ALA A 153 11.74 -10.99 -19.45
CA ALA A 153 11.06 -10.21 -20.48
C ALA A 153 10.14 -9.12 -19.88
N GLY A 154 9.47 -9.40 -18.75
CA GLY A 154 8.72 -8.39 -18.02
C GLY A 154 9.61 -7.30 -17.42
N ILE A 155 10.75 -7.69 -16.84
CA ILE A 155 11.67 -6.78 -16.14
C ILE A 155 12.44 -5.87 -17.10
N TYR A 156 13.01 -6.46 -18.16
CA TYR A 156 13.95 -5.79 -19.06
C TYR A 156 13.36 -5.47 -20.44
N GLY A 157 12.17 -5.98 -20.75
CA GLY A 157 11.61 -5.98 -22.09
C GLY A 157 12.20 -7.09 -22.97
N ASN A 158 11.42 -7.55 -23.95
CA ASN A 158 11.91 -8.44 -25.00
C ASN A 158 11.18 -8.19 -26.33
N PHE A 159 11.90 -8.27 -27.45
CA PHE A 159 11.33 -8.01 -28.76
C PHE A 159 10.18 -8.99 -29.07
N GLY A 160 9.06 -8.47 -29.56
CA GLY A 160 7.90 -9.28 -29.94
C GLY A 160 7.06 -9.80 -28.77
N GLN A 161 7.28 -9.31 -27.54
CA GLN A 161 6.61 -9.79 -26.33
C GLN A 161 5.97 -8.66 -25.52
N ALA A 162 5.46 -7.60 -26.17
CA ALA A 162 4.89 -6.45 -25.45
C ALA A 162 3.69 -6.84 -24.55
N ASN A 163 2.78 -7.67 -25.06
CA ASN A 163 1.66 -8.24 -24.30
C ASN A 163 2.13 -9.06 -23.08
N TYR A 164 3.08 -9.97 -23.30
CA TYR A 164 3.62 -10.86 -22.27
C TYR A 164 4.41 -10.09 -21.20
N SER A 165 5.26 -9.15 -21.63
CA SER A 165 6.08 -8.33 -20.73
C SER A 165 5.19 -7.43 -19.85
N ALA A 166 4.16 -6.82 -20.43
CA ALA A 166 3.17 -6.03 -19.69
C ALA A 166 2.45 -6.87 -18.63
N ALA A 167 1.96 -8.07 -18.99
CA ALA A 167 1.30 -8.95 -18.04
C ALA A 167 2.25 -9.43 -16.92
N LYS A 168 3.49 -9.77 -17.25
CA LYS A 168 4.50 -10.28 -16.30
C LYS A 168 4.98 -9.21 -15.32
N LEU A 169 5.21 -7.99 -15.77
CA LEU A 169 5.53 -6.88 -14.86
C LEU A 169 4.28 -6.41 -14.08
N GLY A 170 3.08 -6.55 -14.64
CA GLY A 170 1.82 -6.36 -13.93
C GLY A 170 1.66 -7.29 -12.73
N LEU A 171 2.15 -8.53 -12.82
CA LEU A 171 2.18 -9.47 -11.70
C LEU A 171 3.08 -8.99 -10.55
N LEU A 172 4.22 -8.35 -10.86
CA LEU A 172 5.06 -7.72 -9.84
C LEU A 172 4.32 -6.59 -9.13
N GLY A 173 3.61 -5.72 -9.88
CA GLY A 173 2.78 -4.67 -9.29
C GLY A 173 1.67 -5.21 -8.38
N LEU A 174 1.01 -6.30 -8.78
CA LEU A 174 0.04 -7.02 -7.95
C LEU A 174 0.70 -7.56 -6.67
N SER A 175 1.83 -8.25 -6.82
CA SER A 175 2.60 -8.83 -5.72
C SER A 175 3.01 -7.79 -4.67
N ASN A 176 3.49 -6.61 -5.11
CA ASN A 176 3.89 -5.52 -4.23
C ASN A 176 2.75 -5.07 -3.30
N THR A 177 1.52 -4.98 -3.83
CA THR A 177 0.36 -4.58 -3.02
C THR A 177 -0.08 -5.70 -2.07
N LEU A 178 -0.12 -6.95 -2.55
CA LEU A 178 -0.49 -8.10 -1.72
C LEU A 178 0.50 -8.32 -0.57
N ALA A 179 1.80 -8.09 -0.78
CA ALA A 179 2.81 -8.17 0.26
C ALA A 179 2.51 -7.20 1.42
N ILE A 180 2.03 -5.98 1.12
CA ILE A 180 1.66 -4.97 2.11
C ILE A 180 0.35 -5.34 2.82
N GLU A 181 -0.70 -5.69 2.07
CA GLU A 181 -2.01 -6.03 2.65
C GLU A 181 -1.98 -7.30 3.52
N GLY A 182 -1.13 -8.27 3.15
CA GLY A 182 -1.01 -9.58 3.77
C GLY A 182 -0.12 -9.63 5.01
N GLN A 183 0.81 -8.68 5.16
CA GLN A 183 1.88 -8.73 6.17
C GLN A 183 1.34 -8.95 7.60
N LYS A 184 0.31 -8.20 8.01
CA LYS A 184 -0.29 -8.30 9.36
C LYS A 184 -0.99 -9.65 9.64
N TYR A 185 -1.21 -10.45 8.61
CA TYR A 185 -1.86 -11.76 8.69
C TYR A 185 -0.87 -12.91 8.44
N ASN A 186 0.45 -12.64 8.41
CA ASN A 186 1.47 -13.63 8.04
C ASN A 186 1.18 -14.26 6.66
N ILE A 187 0.72 -13.42 5.72
CA ILE A 187 0.58 -13.77 4.31
C ILE A 187 1.73 -13.07 3.58
N HIS A 188 2.64 -13.86 3.02
CA HIS A 188 3.77 -13.34 2.24
C HIS A 188 3.52 -13.55 0.75
N CYS A 189 3.84 -12.55 -0.05
CA CYS A 189 3.76 -12.61 -1.50
C CYS A 189 5.12 -12.26 -2.08
N ASN A 190 5.73 -13.17 -2.82
CA ASN A 190 7.02 -12.97 -3.47
C ASN A 190 6.89 -13.25 -4.97
N THR A 191 7.80 -12.67 -5.74
CA THR A 191 7.83 -12.77 -7.20
C THR A 191 9.10 -13.44 -7.66
N ILE A 192 8.99 -14.36 -8.61
CA ILE A 192 10.13 -14.97 -9.28
C ILE A 192 10.13 -14.61 -10.77
N ALA A 193 11.32 -14.51 -11.36
CA ALA A 193 11.57 -14.41 -12.78
C ALA A 193 12.46 -15.60 -13.19
N PRO A 194 11.85 -16.76 -13.48
CA PRO A 194 12.60 -17.98 -13.70
C PRO A 194 13.14 -18.07 -15.12
N THR A 195 14.28 -18.74 -15.25
CA THR A 195 14.90 -19.15 -16.50
C THR A 195 15.07 -20.66 -16.49
N ALA A 196 14.23 -21.37 -17.26
CA ALA A 196 14.27 -22.82 -17.39
C ALA A 196 13.91 -23.26 -18.82
N GLY A 197 14.49 -24.39 -19.23
CA GLY A 197 14.14 -25.14 -20.42
C GLY A 197 12.73 -25.73 -20.28
N SER A 198 11.87 -25.41 -21.23
CA SER A 198 10.51 -25.95 -21.32
C SER A 198 10.01 -25.81 -22.76
N ARG A 199 8.83 -26.36 -23.03
CA ARG A 199 8.12 -26.16 -24.32
C ARG A 199 7.95 -24.68 -24.69
N LEU A 200 7.95 -23.76 -23.71
CA LEU A 200 7.86 -22.32 -23.94
C LEU A 200 9.19 -21.68 -24.38
N THR A 201 10.33 -22.25 -23.98
CA THR A 201 11.67 -21.68 -24.24
C THR A 201 12.42 -22.37 -25.38
N GLU A 202 11.94 -23.53 -25.84
CA GLU A 202 12.46 -24.25 -27.03
C GLU A 202 12.48 -23.39 -28.31
N THR A 203 11.59 -22.40 -28.44
CA THR A 203 11.54 -21.54 -29.63
C THR A 203 12.62 -20.46 -29.64
N VAL A 204 13.30 -20.22 -28.52
CA VAL A 204 14.24 -19.10 -28.35
C VAL A 204 15.62 -19.51 -27.82
N MET A 205 15.82 -20.78 -27.44
CA MET A 205 17.08 -21.28 -26.90
C MET A 205 17.60 -22.48 -27.72
N PRO A 206 18.93 -22.64 -27.86
CA PRO A 206 19.53 -23.85 -28.42
C PRO A 206 19.16 -25.11 -27.59
N PRO A 207 19.01 -26.30 -28.22
CA PRO A 207 18.60 -27.52 -27.52
C PRO A 207 19.48 -27.91 -26.32
N ASP A 208 20.79 -27.76 -26.44
CA ASP A 208 21.74 -28.10 -25.35
C ASP A 208 21.56 -27.18 -24.13
N LEU A 209 21.20 -25.92 -24.37
CA LEU A 209 20.93 -24.95 -23.32
C LEU A 209 19.59 -25.25 -22.64
N VAL A 210 18.54 -25.60 -23.41
CA VAL A 210 17.24 -26.05 -22.88
C VAL A 210 17.44 -27.27 -21.98
N ALA A 211 18.23 -28.26 -22.41
CA ALA A 211 18.51 -29.46 -21.63
C ALA A 211 19.28 -29.18 -20.32
N SER A 212 20.12 -28.15 -20.32
CA SER A 212 20.93 -27.75 -19.17
C SER A 212 20.16 -26.90 -18.16
N LEU A 213 19.18 -26.11 -18.61
CA LEU A 213 18.36 -25.22 -17.78
C LEU A 213 17.19 -25.97 -17.13
N LYS A 214 17.51 -26.93 -16.27
CA LYS A 214 16.53 -27.78 -15.59
C LYS A 214 15.59 -27.00 -14.67
N ALA A 215 14.30 -27.32 -14.71
CA ALA A 215 13.26 -26.73 -13.86
C ALA A 215 13.52 -27.00 -12.36
N GLU A 216 14.18 -28.11 -12.08
CA GLU A 216 14.63 -28.56 -10.76
C GLU A 216 15.59 -27.57 -10.09
N PHE A 217 16.25 -26.70 -10.85
CA PHE A 217 17.11 -25.64 -10.29
C PHE A 217 16.33 -24.42 -9.80
N VAL A 218 15.04 -24.31 -10.13
CA VAL A 218 14.17 -23.22 -9.68
C VAL A 218 13.32 -23.63 -8.47
N ALA A 219 12.88 -24.90 -8.43
CA ALA A 219 11.99 -25.41 -7.38
C ALA A 219 12.48 -25.14 -5.94
N PRO A 220 13.78 -25.28 -5.60
CA PRO A 220 14.26 -25.00 -4.24
C PRO A 220 13.97 -23.58 -3.75
N LEU A 221 14.06 -22.57 -4.62
CA LEU A 221 13.73 -21.19 -4.25
C LEU A 221 12.24 -21.03 -3.97
N VAL A 222 11.38 -21.62 -4.80
CA VAL A 222 9.91 -21.58 -4.61
C VAL A 222 9.54 -22.22 -3.29
N LEU A 223 10.10 -23.39 -2.97
CA LEU A 223 9.89 -24.06 -1.70
C LEU A 223 10.36 -23.19 -0.54
N TRP A 224 11.57 -22.63 -0.60
CA TRP A 224 12.08 -21.76 0.45
C TRP A 224 11.15 -20.57 0.71
N LEU A 225 10.76 -19.84 -0.34
CA LEU A 225 9.86 -18.68 -0.22
C LEU A 225 8.47 -19.05 0.29
N CYS A 226 8.06 -20.32 0.18
CA CYS A 226 6.79 -20.82 0.67
C CYS A 226 6.88 -21.52 2.03
N HIS A 227 8.06 -21.65 2.62
CA HIS A 227 8.21 -22.29 3.92
C HIS A 227 7.75 -21.37 5.05
N GLU A 228 7.27 -21.95 6.15
CA GLU A 228 6.74 -21.18 7.27
C GLU A 228 7.80 -20.32 7.96
N SER A 229 9.05 -20.78 8.01
CA SER A 229 10.19 -20.04 8.56
C SER A 229 10.71 -18.93 7.66
N CYS A 230 10.25 -18.83 6.41
CA CYS A 230 10.69 -17.78 5.50
C CYS A 230 9.99 -16.46 5.83
N LEU A 231 10.79 -15.43 6.13
CA LEU A 231 10.34 -14.07 6.45
C LEU A 231 10.39 -13.12 5.25
N GLU A 232 10.84 -13.60 4.09
CA GLU A 232 10.90 -12.80 2.88
C GLU A 232 9.48 -12.48 2.38
N ASN A 233 9.21 -11.20 2.09
CA ASN A 233 7.92 -10.71 1.62
C ASN A 233 8.13 -9.50 0.71
N GLY A 234 7.43 -9.47 -0.43
CA GLY A 234 7.59 -8.43 -1.45
C GLY A 234 8.91 -8.53 -2.25
N GLY A 235 9.60 -9.66 -2.18
CA GLY A 235 10.85 -9.86 -2.91
C GLY A 235 10.64 -10.15 -4.40
N LEU A 236 11.62 -9.77 -5.23
CA LEU A 236 11.74 -10.14 -6.64
C LEU A 236 13.04 -10.90 -6.84
N PHE A 237 12.96 -12.11 -7.40
CA PHE A 237 14.12 -12.97 -7.59
C PHE A 237 14.26 -13.46 -9.03
N GLU A 238 15.41 -13.28 -9.64
CA GLU A 238 15.79 -14.04 -10.83
C GLU A 238 16.44 -15.36 -10.42
N VAL A 239 16.13 -16.44 -11.16
CA VAL A 239 16.54 -17.78 -10.78
C VAL A 239 16.67 -18.71 -11.98
N GLY A 240 17.76 -19.47 -12.05
CA GLY A 240 18.02 -20.45 -13.10
C GLY A 240 19.44 -21.01 -13.00
N ALA A 241 19.68 -22.19 -13.57
CA ALA A 241 21.01 -22.84 -13.60
C ALA A 241 21.69 -23.05 -12.22
N GLY A 242 20.94 -22.99 -11.12
CA GLY A 242 21.47 -23.05 -9.75
C GLY A 242 21.89 -21.70 -9.15
N TRP A 243 21.74 -20.60 -9.90
CA TRP A 243 21.95 -19.24 -9.43
C TRP A 243 20.62 -18.59 -9.02
N ILE A 244 20.67 -17.77 -7.95
CA ILE A 244 19.54 -16.98 -7.45
C ILE A 244 20.06 -15.55 -7.18
N GLY A 245 19.40 -14.55 -7.77
CA GLY A 245 19.66 -13.13 -7.52
C GLY A 245 18.41 -12.40 -7.07
N LYS A 246 18.55 -11.43 -6.17
CA LYS A 246 17.46 -10.56 -5.71
C LYS A 246 17.54 -9.21 -6.40
N LEU A 247 16.41 -8.72 -6.90
CA LEU A 247 16.29 -7.43 -7.56
C LEU A 247 15.57 -6.44 -6.65
N ARG A 248 15.89 -5.15 -6.82
CA ARG A 248 15.19 -4.03 -6.18
C ARG A 248 15.32 -2.78 -7.04
N TRP A 249 14.47 -1.80 -6.78
CA TRP A 249 14.59 -0.48 -7.39
C TRP A 249 15.72 0.34 -6.75
N GLU A 250 16.43 1.08 -7.59
CA GLU A 250 17.28 2.19 -7.20
C GLU A 250 16.74 3.48 -7.84
N ARG A 251 16.98 4.61 -7.18
CA ARG A 251 16.54 5.92 -7.66
C ARG A 251 17.69 6.90 -7.52
N SER A 252 18.03 7.62 -8.58
CA SER A 252 18.98 8.73 -8.51
C SER A 252 18.58 9.72 -7.41
N LEU A 253 19.56 10.47 -6.88
CA LEU A 253 19.24 11.58 -5.98
C LEU A 253 18.39 12.65 -6.68
N GLY A 254 18.51 12.71 -8.01
CA GLY A 254 17.78 13.63 -8.86
C GLY A 254 18.26 15.07 -8.70
N ARG A 255 17.54 16.00 -9.32
CA ARG A 255 17.84 17.43 -9.25
C ARG A 255 16.58 18.26 -9.07
N ILE A 256 16.65 19.25 -8.19
CA ILE A 256 15.64 20.31 -8.15
C ILE A 256 15.92 21.27 -9.30
N VAL A 257 15.03 21.25 -10.30
CA VAL A 257 15.18 22.02 -11.55
C VAL A 257 14.32 23.29 -11.59
N ARG A 258 13.36 23.42 -10.67
CA ARG A 258 12.54 24.63 -10.53
C ARG A 258 13.19 25.61 -9.58
N GLN A 259 12.93 26.89 -9.79
CA GLN A 259 13.30 27.97 -8.88
C GLN A 259 12.05 28.64 -8.31
N LYS A 260 12.19 29.31 -7.18
CA LYS A 260 11.09 30.04 -6.54
C LYS A 260 10.60 31.16 -7.45
N ASN A 261 9.28 31.29 -7.59
CA ASN A 261 8.61 32.33 -8.38
C ASN A 261 8.98 32.37 -9.89
N THR A 262 9.62 31.32 -10.41
CA THR A 262 10.00 31.21 -11.81
C THR A 262 9.28 30.02 -12.44
N HIS A 263 8.80 30.17 -13.67
CA HIS A 263 8.25 29.05 -14.43
C HIS A 263 9.35 28.03 -14.75
N MET A 264 9.06 26.77 -14.46
CA MET A 264 9.93 25.66 -14.88
C MET A 264 9.81 25.48 -16.40
N THR A 265 10.94 25.43 -17.10
CA THR A 265 10.98 25.25 -18.56
C THR A 265 11.64 23.92 -18.94
N PRO A 266 11.39 23.40 -20.17
CA PRO A 266 12.11 22.23 -20.69
C PRO A 266 13.63 22.41 -20.74
N GLU A 267 14.12 23.62 -20.98
CA GLU A 267 15.55 23.92 -21.05
C GLU A 267 16.23 23.69 -19.70
N CYS A 268 15.61 24.08 -18.58
CA CYS A 268 16.15 23.79 -17.25
C CYS A 268 16.30 22.27 -16.99
N VAL A 269 15.39 21.45 -17.53
CA VAL A 269 15.49 19.98 -17.45
C VAL A 269 16.64 19.46 -18.31
N ARG A 270 16.73 19.91 -19.57
CA ARG A 270 17.81 19.54 -20.49
C ARG A 270 19.18 19.88 -19.90
N ASP A 271 19.33 21.09 -19.38
CA ASP A 271 20.61 21.64 -18.93
C ASP A 271 21.12 20.95 -17.65
N THR A 272 20.24 20.28 -16.90
CA THR A 272 20.56 19.51 -15.68
C THR A 272 20.40 18.00 -15.86
N TRP A 273 20.20 17.52 -17.09
CA TRP A 273 19.84 16.13 -17.37
C TRP A 273 20.88 15.13 -16.86
N THR A 274 22.17 15.46 -16.98
CA THR A 274 23.26 14.62 -16.47
C THR A 274 23.15 14.38 -14.96
N GLU A 275 22.77 15.39 -14.18
CA GLU A 275 22.57 15.25 -12.72
C GLU A 275 21.30 14.45 -12.40
N ILE A 276 20.22 14.64 -13.17
CA ILE A 276 18.97 13.87 -13.00
C ILE A 276 19.21 12.37 -13.19
N CYS A 277 20.05 12.02 -14.17
CA CYS A 277 20.37 10.64 -14.54
C CYS A 277 21.62 10.08 -13.83
N ASP A 278 22.21 10.80 -12.87
CA ASP A 278 23.35 10.31 -12.10
C ASP A 278 22.90 9.35 -11.00
N PHE A 279 23.36 8.10 -11.07
CA PHE A 279 23.09 7.06 -10.08
C PHE A 279 24.21 6.90 -9.04
N THR A 280 25.22 7.78 -9.07
CA THR A 280 26.18 7.90 -7.97
C THR A 280 25.41 8.16 -6.67
N ASP A 281 25.69 7.36 -5.63
CA ASP A 281 25.01 7.42 -4.34
C ASP A 281 23.47 7.24 -4.38
N ALA A 282 22.94 6.57 -5.41
CA ALA A 282 21.50 6.36 -5.58
C ALA A 282 20.80 5.84 -4.32
N GLY A 283 19.60 6.36 -4.07
CA GLY A 283 18.71 5.91 -3.01
C GLY A 283 18.10 4.54 -3.31
N LYS A 284 17.61 3.87 -2.26
CA LYS A 284 16.98 2.55 -2.35
C LYS A 284 15.55 2.63 -1.77
N PRO A 285 14.63 3.34 -2.43
CA PRO A 285 13.30 3.58 -1.90
C PRO A 285 12.56 2.24 -1.71
N ALA A 286 12.00 2.04 -0.52
CA ALA A 286 11.31 0.81 -0.14
C ALA A 286 9.79 0.97 -0.05
N SER A 287 9.28 2.21 -0.04
CA SER A 287 7.85 2.49 0.11
C SER A 287 7.39 3.73 -0.68
N ILE A 288 6.07 3.83 -0.88
CA ILE A 288 5.46 5.03 -1.48
C ILE A 288 5.63 6.26 -0.56
N GLN A 289 5.63 6.05 0.76
CA GLN A 289 5.79 7.11 1.77
C GLN A 289 7.16 7.77 1.68
N GLU A 290 8.24 6.98 1.61
CA GLU A 290 9.61 7.49 1.42
C GLU A 290 9.73 8.30 0.13
N SER A 291 9.08 7.83 -0.94
CA SER A 291 9.07 8.55 -2.21
C SER A 291 8.40 9.92 -2.11
N LEU A 292 7.25 10.00 -1.42
CA LEU A 292 6.50 11.24 -1.20
C LEU A 292 7.25 12.21 -0.27
N GLN A 293 7.93 11.70 0.76
CA GLN A 293 8.72 12.51 1.67
C GLN A 293 9.79 13.33 0.92
N THR A 294 10.48 12.72 -0.05
CA THR A 294 11.44 13.44 -0.90
C THR A 294 10.80 14.61 -1.64
N LEU A 295 9.57 14.45 -2.14
CA LEU A 295 8.87 15.54 -2.84
C LEU A 295 8.51 16.68 -1.88
N VAL A 296 8.10 16.36 -0.65
CA VAL A 296 7.83 17.36 0.39
C VAL A 296 9.10 18.14 0.75
N GLU A 297 10.24 17.46 0.93
CA GLU A 297 11.53 18.11 1.19
C GLU A 297 11.96 19.04 0.04
N VAL A 298 11.73 18.62 -1.20
CA VAL A 298 11.97 19.46 -2.40
C VAL A 298 11.07 20.69 -2.40
N LEU A 299 9.82 20.58 -1.94
CA LEU A 299 8.93 21.73 -1.84
C LEU A 299 9.48 22.76 -0.86
N SER A 300 9.85 22.33 0.35
CA SER A 300 10.42 23.19 1.39
C SER A 300 11.72 23.87 0.93
N LYS A 301 12.65 23.11 0.33
CA LYS A 301 13.94 23.65 -0.14
C LYS A 301 13.80 24.78 -1.15
N VAL A 302 12.82 24.69 -2.06
CA VAL A 302 12.60 25.77 -3.04
C VAL A 302 11.93 26.98 -2.39
N GLU A 303 11.14 26.81 -1.33
CA GLU A 303 10.54 27.92 -0.60
C GLU A 303 11.58 28.69 0.23
N GLU A 304 12.61 28.01 0.71
CA GLU A 304 13.72 28.56 1.50
C GLU A 304 14.73 29.39 0.70
N ASP A 305 14.80 29.23 -0.63
CA ASP A 305 15.80 29.87 -1.49
C ASP A 305 15.57 31.40 -1.59
N ARG A 306 16.00 32.14 -0.56
CA ARG A 306 16.34 33.57 -0.60
C ARG A 306 17.79 33.66 -1.03
N GLY A 307 18.07 34.22 -2.20
CA GLY A 307 19.43 34.41 -2.67
C GLY A 307 20.31 35.10 -1.62
N ILE A 308 21.38 34.40 -1.20
CA ILE A 308 22.75 34.86 -0.90
C ILE A 308 23.55 33.60 -0.54
N ALA A 309 24.69 33.41 -1.18
CA ALA A 309 25.63 32.34 -0.89
C ALA A 309 26.29 32.48 0.49
N ALA A 310 26.41 31.38 1.25
CA ALA A 310 27.51 31.10 2.17
C ALA A 310 27.54 29.61 2.57
N ASN A 311 28.77 29.08 2.70
CA ASN A 311 29.20 27.70 2.97
C ASN A 311 28.43 26.88 4.04
N PRO A 312 28.41 25.53 3.92
CA PRO A 312 28.06 24.66 5.02
C PRO A 312 29.33 24.21 5.77
N THR A 313 29.49 24.68 7.00
CA THR A 313 30.31 24.00 8.01
C THR A 313 29.48 23.81 9.28
N SER A 314 29.10 22.55 9.51
CA SER A 314 28.93 21.87 10.81
C SER A 314 28.39 22.67 12.01
N ALA A 315 27.20 22.27 12.50
CA ALA A 315 27.01 21.92 13.91
C ALA A 315 25.67 21.20 14.12
N MET A 316 25.74 19.95 14.58
CA MET A 316 24.65 19.34 15.35
C MET A 316 24.44 20.20 16.59
N ALA A 317 23.40 21.02 16.60
CA ALA A 317 22.86 21.61 17.81
C ALA A 317 21.70 20.73 18.27
N SER A 318 21.76 20.24 19.51
CA SER A 318 20.60 19.65 20.18
C SER A 318 19.45 20.66 20.16
N SER A 319 18.41 20.41 19.37
CA SER A 319 17.25 21.27 19.29
C SER A 319 16.45 21.17 20.58
N ASN A 320 16.26 22.28 21.28
CA ASN A 320 15.30 22.36 22.38
C ASN A 320 13.89 22.58 21.78
N PRO A 321 12.96 21.61 21.87
CA PRO A 321 11.62 21.73 21.29
C PRO A 321 10.81 22.91 21.83
N SER A 322 11.14 23.37 23.05
CA SER A 322 10.48 24.52 23.69
C SER A 322 10.69 25.83 22.92
N ALA A 323 11.71 25.92 22.07
CA ALA A 323 11.96 27.10 21.21
C ALA A 323 10.92 27.26 20.08
N ALA A 324 10.04 26.28 19.88
CA ALA A 324 8.95 26.34 18.92
C ALA A 324 7.73 27.12 19.42
N VAL A 325 7.61 27.36 20.73
CA VAL A 325 6.46 28.08 21.32
C VAL A 325 6.36 29.49 20.74
N GLY A 326 5.16 29.87 20.30
CA GLY A 326 4.86 31.15 19.68
C GLY A 326 5.17 31.23 18.18
N ARG A 327 5.75 30.18 17.57
CA ARG A 327 5.99 30.17 16.13
C ARG A 327 4.70 29.95 15.37
N SER A 328 4.52 30.76 14.33
CA SER A 328 3.39 30.65 13.42
C SER A 328 3.77 29.82 12.20
N LEU A 329 2.82 29.01 11.76
CA LEU A 329 2.91 28.25 10.52
C LEU A 329 2.51 29.14 9.33
N PRO A 330 2.92 28.78 8.10
CA PRO A 330 2.40 29.40 6.89
C PRO A 330 0.87 29.39 6.87
N GLU A 331 0.29 30.43 6.26
CA GLU A 331 -1.15 30.52 6.10
C GLU A 331 -1.65 29.43 5.15
N LEU A 332 -2.74 28.76 5.54
CA LEU A 332 -3.30 27.62 4.80
C LEU A 332 -4.66 27.99 4.23
N THR A 333 -4.93 27.59 2.99
CA THR A 333 -6.22 27.81 2.34
C THR A 333 -6.96 26.50 2.14
N PHE A 334 -8.27 26.51 2.38
CA PHE A 334 -9.16 25.36 2.23
C PHE A 334 -10.43 25.76 1.49
N SER A 335 -10.54 25.37 0.22
CA SER A 335 -11.74 25.60 -0.58
C SER A 335 -12.68 24.41 -0.49
N TYR A 336 -13.99 24.64 -0.40
CA TYR A 336 -15.03 23.60 -0.35
C TYR A 336 -16.36 24.07 -0.92
N THR A 337 -17.23 23.12 -1.19
CA THR A 337 -18.58 23.29 -1.70
C THR A 337 -19.57 22.51 -0.81
N HIS A 338 -20.86 22.58 -1.15
CA HIS A 338 -21.90 21.82 -0.45
C HIS A 338 -21.61 20.31 -0.46
N MET A 339 -20.90 19.81 -1.47
CA MET A 339 -20.50 18.40 -1.57
C MET A 339 -19.65 17.95 -0.37
N GLU A 340 -18.63 18.73 0.02
CA GLU A 340 -17.81 18.37 1.17
C GLU A 340 -18.58 18.42 2.49
N CYS A 341 -19.54 19.35 2.61
CA CYS A 341 -20.42 19.42 3.78
C CYS A 341 -21.29 18.15 3.89
N ILE A 342 -21.90 17.72 2.78
CA ILE A 342 -22.76 16.54 2.71
C ILE A 342 -21.95 15.27 2.97
N LEU A 343 -20.79 15.13 2.31
CA LEU A 343 -19.94 13.95 2.50
C LEU A 343 -19.45 13.86 3.95
N TYR A 344 -19.11 14.99 4.59
CA TYR A 344 -18.73 15.01 6.00
C TYR A 344 -19.88 14.57 6.90
N ALA A 345 -21.08 15.12 6.68
CA ALA A 345 -22.28 14.75 7.42
C ALA A 345 -22.56 13.24 7.33
N LEU A 346 -22.52 12.67 6.12
CA LEU A 346 -22.62 11.21 5.91
C LEU A 346 -21.50 10.45 6.63
N GLY A 347 -20.28 10.95 6.55
CA GLY A 347 -19.11 10.37 7.20
C GLY A 347 -19.24 10.28 8.72
N VAL A 348 -19.89 11.25 9.36
CA VAL A 348 -20.11 11.25 10.81
C VAL A 348 -21.41 10.58 11.26
N GLY A 349 -22.16 9.96 10.34
CA GLY A 349 -23.32 9.12 10.70
C GLY A 349 -24.68 9.69 10.32
N MET A 350 -24.74 10.89 9.73
CA MET A 350 -26.00 11.44 9.23
C MET A 350 -26.55 10.55 8.12
N SER A 351 -27.87 10.38 8.10
CA SER A 351 -28.54 9.43 7.20
C SER A 351 -29.86 9.99 6.71
N THR A 352 -30.20 9.72 5.45
CA THR A 352 -31.50 10.06 4.85
C THR A 352 -32.69 9.30 5.45
N LYS A 353 -32.42 8.30 6.31
CA LYS A 353 -33.46 7.62 7.11
C LYS A 353 -34.14 8.55 8.12
N HIS A 354 -33.47 9.65 8.45
CA HIS A 354 -33.87 10.64 9.44
C HIS A 354 -34.19 11.95 8.72
N PRO A 355 -35.48 12.36 8.62
CA PRO A 355 -35.87 13.57 7.90
C PRO A 355 -35.15 14.83 8.39
N GLU A 356 -34.85 14.91 9.69
CA GLU A 356 -34.12 15.99 10.35
C GLU A 356 -32.67 16.13 9.88
N HIS A 357 -32.09 15.09 9.29
CA HIS A 357 -30.73 15.12 8.72
C HIS A 357 -30.70 15.69 7.30
N LEU A 358 -31.83 15.80 6.62
CA LEU A 358 -31.86 16.28 5.22
C LEU A 358 -31.30 17.69 5.07
N LYS A 359 -31.41 18.54 6.09
CA LYS A 359 -30.79 19.87 6.14
C LYS A 359 -29.25 19.86 6.08
N PHE A 360 -28.61 18.70 6.29
CA PHE A 360 -27.16 18.53 6.15
C PHE A 360 -26.77 17.68 4.93
N LEU A 361 -27.74 17.02 4.30
CA LEU A 361 -27.51 15.98 3.28
C LEU A 361 -28.00 16.34 1.88
N TYR A 362 -28.77 17.43 1.75
CA TYR A 362 -29.36 17.85 0.49
C TYR A 362 -29.29 19.37 0.34
N GLU A 363 -28.54 19.82 -0.65
CA GLU A 363 -28.29 21.23 -0.97
C GLU A 363 -29.55 21.98 -1.44
N GLY A 364 -30.57 21.26 -1.91
CA GLY A 364 -31.88 21.84 -2.27
C GLY A 364 -32.83 22.03 -1.08
N ASN A 365 -32.42 21.65 0.14
CA ASN A 365 -33.20 21.91 1.35
C ASN A 365 -33.15 23.41 1.71
N GLN A 366 -34.27 23.99 2.13
CA GLN A 366 -34.35 25.43 2.48
C GLN A 366 -33.45 25.79 3.68
N ASP A 367 -33.22 24.85 4.59
CA ASP A 367 -32.38 25.00 5.78
C ASP A 367 -31.00 24.37 5.59
N PHE A 368 -30.55 24.20 4.33
CA PHE A 368 -29.28 23.55 4.06
C PHE A 368 -28.12 24.26 4.77
N SER A 369 -27.42 23.52 5.62
CA SER A 369 -26.35 24.05 6.45
C SER A 369 -25.19 23.07 6.55
N CYS A 370 -24.00 23.58 6.87
CA CYS A 370 -22.84 22.76 7.15
C CYS A 370 -22.88 22.29 8.61
N LEU A 371 -22.57 21.01 8.86
CA LEU A 371 -22.50 20.50 10.23
C LEU A 371 -21.40 21.25 11.01
N PRO A 372 -21.68 21.84 12.19
CA PRO A 372 -20.72 22.69 12.91
C PRO A 372 -19.34 22.07 13.14
N SER A 373 -19.28 20.76 13.43
CA SER A 373 -18.03 20.04 13.64
C SER A 373 -17.14 19.93 12.39
N PHE A 374 -17.66 20.25 11.20
CA PHE A 374 -16.85 20.40 9.98
C PHE A 374 -15.76 21.46 10.13
N GLY A 375 -15.93 22.43 11.05
CA GLY A 375 -14.95 23.47 11.34
C GLY A 375 -13.57 22.96 11.77
N VAL A 376 -13.45 21.69 12.15
CA VAL A 376 -12.16 21.02 12.40
C VAL A 376 -11.39 20.75 11.11
N ILE A 377 -12.09 20.43 10.01
CA ILE A 377 -11.49 19.96 8.75
C ILE A 377 -10.56 21.02 8.12
N PRO A 378 -10.97 22.29 7.95
CA PRO A 378 -10.09 23.34 7.43
C PRO A 378 -8.88 23.64 8.32
N ALA A 379 -9.01 23.39 9.63
CA ALA A 379 -7.95 23.64 10.60
C ALA A 379 -6.95 22.47 10.67
N GLN A 380 -7.40 21.26 10.38
CA GLN A 380 -6.60 20.03 10.48
C GLN A 380 -5.37 20.03 9.56
N SER A 381 -5.41 20.73 8.42
CA SER A 381 -4.26 20.88 7.52
C SER A 381 -3.04 21.50 8.20
N ALA A 382 -3.23 22.28 9.28
CA ALA A 382 -2.14 22.86 10.06
C ALA A 382 -1.26 21.82 10.76
N LEU A 383 -1.78 20.61 11.02
CA LEU A 383 -1.03 19.53 11.64
C LEU A 383 0.14 19.05 10.78
N VAL A 384 -0.02 19.07 9.46
CA VAL A 384 1.07 18.72 8.51
C VAL A 384 2.18 19.77 8.54
N GLY A 385 1.81 21.04 8.76
CA GLY A 385 2.75 22.15 8.84
C GLY A 385 3.73 22.04 10.00
N LEU A 386 3.43 21.28 11.06
CA LEU A 386 4.28 21.14 12.23
C LEU A 386 5.72 20.69 11.89
N GLY A 387 5.89 19.87 10.85
CA GLY A 387 7.21 19.41 10.39
C GLY A 387 8.10 20.50 9.80
N SER A 388 7.53 21.67 9.47
CA SER A 388 8.28 22.83 8.96
C SER A 388 8.88 23.71 10.06
N ILE A 389 8.59 23.45 11.34
CA ILE A 389 9.02 24.29 12.45
C ILE A 389 10.44 23.89 12.91
N PRO A 390 11.45 24.78 12.78
CA PRO A 390 12.81 24.42 13.19
C PRO A 390 12.90 24.06 14.67
N GLY A 391 13.44 22.88 14.97
CA GLY A 391 13.60 22.39 16.34
C GLY A 391 12.48 21.46 16.83
N LEU A 392 11.45 21.22 16.02
CA LEU A 392 10.51 20.11 16.21
C LEU A 392 10.87 18.98 15.22
N ASP A 393 11.56 17.95 15.70
CA ASP A 393 11.80 16.73 14.94
C ASP A 393 10.60 15.79 15.11
N ILE A 394 9.69 15.81 14.13
CA ILE A 394 8.40 15.12 14.21
C ILE A 394 8.39 13.91 13.28
N ASP A 395 8.42 12.74 13.91
CA ASP A 395 8.06 11.48 13.27
C ASP A 395 6.53 11.34 13.22
N PHE A 396 5.93 11.62 12.07
CA PHE A 396 4.48 11.56 11.87
C PHE A 396 3.90 10.13 12.06
N THR A 397 4.72 9.07 12.04
CA THR A 397 4.25 7.71 12.34
C THR A 397 3.99 7.48 13.83
N LYS A 398 4.57 8.33 14.68
CA LYS A 398 4.45 8.32 16.14
C LYS A 398 3.56 9.43 16.67
N LEU A 399 2.98 10.22 15.77
CA LEU A 399 2.07 11.31 16.09
C LEU A 399 0.71 10.73 16.42
N LEU A 400 0.18 11.04 17.59
CA LEU A 400 -1.15 10.70 18.07
C LEU A 400 -1.95 11.98 18.27
N HIS A 401 -3.13 12.06 17.66
CA HIS A 401 -4.09 13.12 17.99
C HIS A 401 -4.66 12.81 19.37
N GLY A 402 -4.39 13.68 20.35
CA GLY A 402 -4.80 13.49 21.74
C GLY A 402 -6.15 14.11 22.03
N GLU A 403 -6.22 15.43 22.02
CA GLU A 403 -7.42 16.20 22.39
C GLU A 403 -7.77 17.23 21.31
N GLN A 404 -9.06 17.50 21.15
CA GLN A 404 -9.60 18.47 20.21
C GLN A 404 -10.49 19.46 20.94
N TYR A 405 -10.26 20.75 20.72
CA TYR A 405 -11.19 21.82 21.05
C TYR A 405 -11.62 22.55 19.78
N LEU A 406 -12.91 22.85 19.67
CA LEU A 406 -13.49 23.66 18.60
C LEU A 406 -14.44 24.69 19.22
N GLU A 407 -14.27 25.94 18.87
CA GLU A 407 -15.18 27.03 19.19
C GLU A 407 -15.61 27.73 17.90
N LEU A 408 -16.91 27.82 17.68
CA LEU A 408 -17.49 28.49 16.51
C LEU A 408 -18.01 29.86 16.93
N PHE A 409 -17.53 30.90 16.26
CA PHE A 409 -18.02 32.26 16.45
C PHE A 409 -19.17 32.58 15.50
N ARG A 410 -19.25 31.87 14.36
CA ARG A 410 -20.26 32.04 13.32
C ARG A 410 -20.60 30.72 12.64
N PRO A 411 -21.78 30.60 12.00
CA PRO A 411 -22.09 29.45 11.15
C PRO A 411 -21.08 29.31 10.01
N LEU A 412 -20.73 28.06 9.68
CA LEU A 412 -19.87 27.77 8.54
C LEU A 412 -20.65 28.02 7.24
N PRO A 413 -20.06 28.69 6.24
CA PRO A 413 -20.69 28.79 4.93
C PRO A 413 -20.85 27.40 4.31
N THR A 414 -21.76 27.25 3.36
CA THR A 414 -21.99 25.97 2.66
C THR A 414 -21.06 25.77 1.47
N SER A 415 -20.29 26.80 1.11
CA SER A 415 -19.20 26.77 0.13
C SER A 415 -18.30 27.99 0.31
N GLY A 416 -17.05 27.92 -0.10
CA GLY A 416 -16.14 29.05 -0.09
C GLY A 416 -14.69 28.63 0.08
N THR A 417 -13.82 29.62 0.26
CA THR A 417 -12.40 29.41 0.58
C THR A 417 -12.12 29.99 1.95
N LEU A 418 -11.66 29.12 2.85
CA LEU A 418 -11.28 29.49 4.21
C LEU A 418 -9.79 29.62 4.33
N THR A 419 -9.36 30.47 5.24
CA THR A 419 -7.96 30.73 5.52
C THR A 419 -7.66 30.41 6.98
N SER A 420 -6.73 29.51 7.24
CA SER A 420 -6.33 29.08 8.58
C SER A 420 -4.94 29.62 8.94
N ARG A 421 -4.83 30.21 10.13
CA ARG A 421 -3.58 30.67 10.72
C ARG A 421 -3.30 29.88 11.98
N ALA A 422 -2.15 29.23 12.03
CA ALA A 422 -1.80 28.32 13.11
C ALA A 422 -0.55 28.77 13.86
N THR A 423 -0.55 28.59 15.18
CA THR A 423 0.54 28.97 16.08
C THR A 423 0.75 27.89 17.12
N VAL A 424 2.01 27.54 17.38
CA VAL A 424 2.37 26.63 18.48
C VAL A 424 2.11 27.35 19.79
N ALA A 425 0.99 27.04 20.43
CA ALA A 425 0.60 27.63 21.70
C ALA A 425 1.55 27.17 22.81
N ASP A 426 1.93 25.90 22.79
CA ASP A 426 2.83 25.32 23.76
C ASP A 426 3.47 23.99 23.35
N VAL A 427 4.55 23.62 24.05
CA VAL A 427 5.23 22.33 23.93
C VAL A 427 5.50 21.76 25.32
N LEU A 428 5.04 20.53 25.57
CA LEU A 428 5.11 19.88 26.88
C LEU A 428 5.92 18.59 26.84
N ASP A 429 6.70 18.36 27.89
CA ASP A 429 7.44 17.12 28.09
C ASP A 429 6.64 16.16 28.98
N LYS A 430 6.24 15.02 28.44
CA LYS A 430 5.53 13.96 29.19
C LYS A 430 6.44 12.81 29.59
N GLY A 431 7.76 12.95 29.42
CA GLY A 431 8.78 11.95 29.71
C GLY A 431 8.95 10.97 28.55
N SER A 432 7.95 10.11 28.31
CA SER A 432 7.98 9.13 27.22
C SER A 432 7.55 9.70 25.85
N GLY A 433 7.22 11.00 25.78
CA GLY A 433 6.79 11.67 24.57
C GLY A 433 6.60 13.17 24.78
N MET A 434 6.29 13.86 23.69
CA MET A 434 6.08 15.31 23.66
C MET A 434 4.64 15.62 23.31
N VAL A 435 4.02 16.62 23.94
CA VAL A 435 2.74 17.19 23.50
C VAL A 435 2.97 18.55 22.86
N ILE A 436 2.39 18.76 21.69
CA ILE A 436 2.30 20.07 21.06
C ILE A 436 0.85 20.55 21.15
N LEU A 437 0.66 21.76 21.68
CA LEU A 437 -0.61 22.48 21.62
C LEU A 437 -0.57 23.43 20.43
N LEU A 438 -1.45 23.22 19.45
CA LEU A 438 -1.53 24.00 18.23
C LEU A 438 -2.86 24.76 18.18
N ASP A 439 -2.77 26.08 18.26
CA ASP A 439 -3.90 26.99 18.11
C ASP A 439 -4.08 27.32 16.62
N VAL A 440 -5.31 27.20 16.11
CA VAL A 440 -5.64 27.47 14.70
C VAL A 440 -6.88 28.34 14.64
N HIS A 441 -6.73 29.52 14.03
CA HIS A 441 -7.83 30.45 13.76
C HIS A 441 -8.20 30.38 12.28
N THR A 442 -9.46 30.09 11.98
CA THR A 442 -9.95 29.97 10.61
C THR A 442 -10.89 31.13 10.26
N PHE A 443 -10.64 31.74 9.12
CA PHE A 443 -11.30 32.94 8.63
C PHE A 443 -12.03 32.67 7.31
N SER A 444 -13.11 33.41 7.06
CA SER A 444 -13.76 33.53 5.75
C SER A 444 -13.90 35.00 5.43
N GLU A 445 -13.42 35.41 4.26
CA GLU A 445 -13.50 36.81 3.81
C GLU A 445 -12.91 37.81 4.84
N GLY A 446 -11.92 37.38 5.61
CA GLY A 446 -11.27 38.18 6.65
C GLY A 446 -11.94 38.15 8.02
N GLU A 447 -13.11 37.53 8.16
CA GLU A 447 -13.83 37.40 9.44
C GLU A 447 -13.55 36.07 10.12
N LEU A 448 -13.35 36.09 11.44
CA LEU A 448 -13.09 34.89 12.24
C LEU A 448 -14.34 33.99 12.30
N LEU A 449 -14.21 32.75 11.83
CA LEU A 449 -15.28 31.77 11.84
C LEU A 449 -15.20 30.82 13.03
N CYS A 450 -14.02 30.22 13.24
CA CYS A 450 -13.80 29.29 14.32
C CYS A 450 -12.35 29.30 14.83
N PHE A 451 -12.22 28.87 16.08
CA PHE A 451 -10.96 28.59 16.73
C PHE A 451 -10.87 27.09 17.03
N ASN A 452 -9.74 26.49 16.70
CA ASN A 452 -9.41 25.12 17.03
C ASN A 452 -8.15 25.08 17.89
N GLN A 453 -8.13 24.23 18.93
CA GLN A 453 -6.89 23.83 19.58
C GLN A 453 -6.71 22.33 19.43
N PHE A 454 -5.58 21.93 18.82
CA PHE A 454 -5.18 20.54 18.71
C PHE A 454 -4.13 20.22 19.77
N SER A 455 -4.34 19.13 20.51
CA SER A 455 -3.33 18.53 21.37
C SER A 455 -2.78 17.29 20.70
N VAL A 456 -1.49 17.30 20.37
CA VAL A 456 -0.84 16.26 19.57
C VAL A 456 0.30 15.64 20.37
N PHE A 457 0.25 14.34 20.58
CA PHE A 457 1.26 13.58 21.32
C PHE A 457 2.22 12.87 20.36
N ILE A 458 3.52 13.04 20.52
CA ILE A 458 4.54 12.37 19.70
C ILE A 458 5.29 11.39 20.61
N VAL A 459 5.09 10.10 20.34
CA VAL A 459 5.68 9.01 21.12
C VAL A 459 7.20 9.03 20.96
N GLY A 460 7.93 8.96 22.08
CA GLY A 460 9.40 8.85 22.10
C GLY A 460 10.15 10.18 22.01
N SER A 461 9.48 11.30 21.76
CA SER A 461 10.11 12.63 21.64
C SER A 461 10.14 13.44 22.95
N GLY A 462 10.02 12.78 24.11
CA GLY A 462 10.09 13.42 25.43
C GLY A 462 11.50 13.44 26.03
N GLY A 463 11.63 13.86 27.29
CA GLY A 463 12.90 13.84 28.04
C GLY A 463 13.83 15.03 27.78
N PHE A 464 13.30 16.12 27.23
CA PHE A 464 14.02 17.36 26.95
C PHE A 464 13.96 18.38 28.12
N GLY A 465 13.35 18.02 29.24
CA GLY A 465 13.31 18.83 30.45
C GLY A 465 12.31 19.99 30.39
N GLY A 466 11.30 19.89 29.51
CA GLY A 466 10.23 20.88 29.39
C GLY A 466 9.19 20.80 30.51
N LYS A 467 8.27 21.76 30.54
CA LYS A 467 7.13 21.74 31.48
C LYS A 467 6.17 20.59 31.15
N ARG A 468 5.53 20.02 32.18
CA ARG A 468 4.62 18.86 32.04
C ARG A 468 3.15 19.24 31.83
N ALA A 469 2.78 20.49 32.08
CA ALA A 469 1.42 21.01 31.96
C ALA A 469 1.43 22.43 31.37
N SER A 470 0.29 22.83 30.79
CA SER A 470 0.08 24.17 30.22
C SER A 470 -1.20 24.77 30.76
N GLU A 471 -1.15 26.05 31.16
CA GLU A 471 -2.35 26.86 31.41
C GLU A 471 -3.08 27.25 30.10
N LYS A 472 -2.43 27.09 28.95
CA LYS A 472 -3.02 27.35 27.62
C LYS A 472 -3.82 26.17 27.08
N ALA A 473 -3.69 24.98 27.69
CA ALA A 473 -4.47 23.82 27.31
C ALA A 473 -5.94 24.06 27.68
N ARG A 474 -6.87 23.78 26.77
CA ARG A 474 -8.30 23.87 27.07
C ARG A 474 -8.69 22.75 28.03
N ALA A 475 -9.26 23.13 29.17
CA ALA A 475 -9.63 22.17 30.21
C ALA A 475 -10.74 21.24 29.72
N THR A 476 -10.59 19.94 29.99
CA THR A 476 -11.66 18.96 29.83
C THR A 476 -12.62 19.04 31.02
N ALA A 477 -13.91 18.92 30.76
CA ALA A 477 -14.90 18.85 31.83
C ALA A 477 -14.85 17.46 32.47
N ALA A 478 -14.89 17.40 33.80
CA ALA A 478 -15.05 16.14 34.50
C ALA A 478 -16.43 15.54 34.20
N VAL A 479 -16.49 14.23 33.97
CA VAL A 479 -17.75 13.52 33.83
C VAL A 479 -18.50 13.61 35.18
N PRO A 480 -19.76 14.07 35.21
CA PRO A 480 -20.52 14.13 36.44
C PRO A 480 -20.63 12.75 37.11
N GLU A 481 -20.42 12.67 38.42
CA GLU A 481 -20.55 11.43 39.21
C GLU A 481 -22.03 11.06 39.44
N ARG A 482 -22.79 10.92 38.35
CA ARG A 482 -24.20 10.50 38.33
C ARG A 482 -24.52 9.78 37.01
N PRO A 483 -25.61 9.02 36.93
CA PRO A 483 -26.06 8.44 35.67
C PRO A 483 -26.27 9.50 34.58
N ALA A 484 -26.02 9.10 33.32
CA ALA A 484 -26.24 9.96 32.15
C ALA A 484 -27.73 10.32 32.01
N ASP A 485 -28.01 11.57 31.64
CA ASP A 485 -29.39 12.04 31.40
C ASP A 485 -30.04 11.33 30.20
N ALA A 486 -29.24 10.94 29.22
CA ALA A 486 -29.65 10.20 28.04
C ALA A 486 -28.49 9.34 27.52
N VAL A 487 -28.82 8.22 26.87
CA VAL A 487 -27.87 7.35 26.19
C VAL A 487 -28.34 7.16 24.76
N ILE A 488 -27.50 7.55 23.80
CA ILE A 488 -27.75 7.37 22.37
C ILE A 488 -26.75 6.31 21.88
N VAL A 489 -27.27 5.27 21.20
CA VAL A 489 -26.45 4.20 20.63
C VAL A 489 -26.50 4.30 19.13
N GLU A 490 -25.36 4.60 18.50
CA GLU A 490 -25.22 4.64 17.05
C GLU A 490 -24.33 3.50 16.57
N GLU A 491 -24.83 2.70 15.63
CA GLU A 491 -24.07 1.62 15.02
C GLU A 491 -23.27 2.15 13.83
N THR A 492 -21.95 2.09 13.91
CA THR A 492 -21.08 2.51 12.80
C THR A 492 -21.09 1.47 11.68
N SER A 493 -21.16 1.93 10.43
CA SER A 493 -21.07 1.03 9.28
C SER A 493 -19.64 0.50 9.07
N ARG A 494 -19.49 -0.65 8.41
CA ARG A 494 -18.16 -1.17 8.00
C ARG A 494 -17.37 -0.19 7.13
N ASP A 495 -18.05 0.71 6.44
CA ASP A 495 -17.47 1.72 5.57
C ASP A 495 -17.38 3.11 6.23
N GLN A 496 -17.74 3.28 7.50
CA GLN A 496 -17.74 4.58 8.18
C GLN A 496 -16.35 5.24 8.19
N VAL A 497 -15.30 4.43 8.37
CA VAL A 497 -13.91 4.90 8.27
C VAL A 497 -13.59 5.31 6.83
N ARG A 498 -14.08 4.56 5.83
CA ARG A 498 -13.87 4.86 4.40
C ARG A 498 -14.63 6.11 3.95
N SER A 499 -15.82 6.40 4.47
CA SER A 499 -16.57 7.61 4.12
C SER A 499 -15.95 8.87 4.76
N LYS A 500 -15.51 8.80 6.02
CA LYS A 500 -14.72 9.87 6.66
C LYS A 500 -13.40 10.14 5.91
N SER A 501 -12.71 9.09 5.48
CA SER A 501 -11.51 9.21 4.63
C SER A 501 -11.82 9.71 3.22
N SER A 502 -13.00 9.41 2.65
CA SER A 502 -13.41 9.83 1.30
C SER A 502 -13.61 11.35 1.17
N VAL A 503 -14.13 12.01 2.21
CA VAL A 503 -14.21 13.48 2.29
C VAL A 503 -12.82 14.12 2.18
N GLN A 504 -11.84 13.48 2.83
CA GLN A 504 -10.43 13.88 2.79
C GLN A 504 -9.78 13.58 1.42
N MET A 505 -10.03 12.38 0.87
CA MET A 505 -9.44 11.91 -0.39
C MET A 505 -9.85 12.72 -1.62
N TRP A 506 -11.04 13.36 -1.62
CA TRP A 506 -11.52 14.09 -2.80
C TRP A 506 -10.73 15.38 -3.09
N LYS A 507 -10.02 15.95 -2.09
CA LYS A 507 -9.08 17.08 -2.28
C LYS A 507 -7.61 16.75 -1.99
N GLN A 508 -7.31 15.66 -1.28
CA GLN A 508 -5.92 15.17 -1.08
C GLN A 508 -5.33 14.42 -2.27
N ARG A 509 -5.69 14.76 -3.52
CA ARG A 509 -4.83 14.48 -4.69
C ARG A 509 -3.54 15.31 -4.71
N LYS A 510 -3.24 16.04 -3.63
CA LYS A 510 -1.93 16.58 -3.28
C LYS A 510 -1.70 16.40 -1.77
N SER A 511 -0.64 15.68 -1.40
CA SER A 511 -0.12 15.41 -0.04
C SER A 511 -0.84 14.31 0.77
N ASP A 512 -0.31 13.08 0.64
CA ASP A 512 -0.67 11.90 1.44
C ASP A 512 0.39 11.63 2.52
N ALA A 513 0.05 11.90 3.78
CA ALA A 513 0.79 11.39 4.95
C ALA A 513 -0.06 11.21 6.22
N PHE A 514 -1.24 11.84 6.31
CA PHE A 514 -1.98 11.92 7.58
C PHE A 514 -3.04 10.82 7.80
N LEU A 515 -3.37 10.04 6.76
CA LEU A 515 -4.58 9.18 6.75
C LEU A 515 -4.44 7.83 7.48
N ASN A 516 -3.22 7.38 7.80
CA ASN A 516 -3.03 6.06 8.40
C ASN A 516 -3.35 5.98 9.90
N LEU A 517 -3.53 7.12 10.57
CA LEU A 517 -3.65 7.15 12.02
C LEU A 517 -5.09 6.96 12.54
N LEU A 518 -6.10 7.37 11.76
CA LEU A 518 -7.52 7.31 12.18
C LEU A 518 -8.13 5.90 12.08
N SER A 519 -7.45 4.93 11.48
CA SER A 519 -8.00 3.58 11.27
C SER A 519 -7.74 2.59 12.42
N LYS A 520 -6.93 2.95 13.43
CA LYS A 520 -6.40 1.97 14.40
C LYS A 520 -6.90 2.06 15.83
N HIS A 521 -7.66 3.08 16.24
CA HIS A 521 -8.14 3.16 17.62
C HIS A 521 -9.66 3.30 17.67
N GLN A 522 -10.31 2.28 18.24
CA GLN A 522 -11.66 2.37 18.77
C GLN A 522 -11.67 3.52 19.79
N LEU A 523 -12.34 4.62 19.44
CA LEU A 523 -12.83 5.57 20.42
C LEU A 523 -13.91 4.83 21.22
N GLN A 524 -13.54 4.34 22.40
CA GLN A 524 -14.54 4.09 23.44
C GLN A 524 -15.02 5.46 23.91
N PHE A 525 -16.25 5.80 23.56
CA PHE A 525 -17.03 6.74 24.35
C PHE A 525 -17.47 5.98 25.61
N LEU A 526 -16.95 6.40 26.76
CA LEU A 526 -17.52 6.13 28.09
C LEU A 526 -17.99 7.46 28.67
#